data_AF-A0AAW4UIU3-F1
#
_entry.id   AF-A0AAW4UIU3-F1
#
_cell.length_a   1.000
_cell.length_b   1.000
_cell.length_c   1.000
_cell.angle_alpha   90.00
_cell.angle_beta   90.00
_cell.angle_gamma   90.00
#
_symmetry.space_group_name_H-M   'P 1'
#
loop_
_entity.id
_entity.type
_entity.pdbx_description
1 polymer ?
#
loop_
_entity_poly.entity_id
_entity_poly.type
_entity_poly.pdbx_seq_one_letter_code
_entity_poly.pdbx_strand_id
1 'polypeptide(L)'
;MSKIHVLYVGDDDWTTKYSIPDNIEFEVYESDESELTANRPARKLMDLVILDRDITLSEEKAFTKFTRGYCLFATENVQMLNSATSRYFKARMGQYLYTGDVQYFLAHEVRNYYPNPYGEKFNPAKLAVSDSFTGRVACDGNYNLVLDGEFGENFSQIAYWRYNIPVFEGQCIDMYLEYEKTGDVEIKLRLFQFYYGSIGDIKQVWEFDEEQLQDVFRIDNESDQGPVFVSILARGTGSLNIISLHDRHSRRGHGFFLPGGERLVSSKGEEVFVYFEKGDMKPPLAVYFSGYRTQEGFEGYYMMRGFGCPFILVTDPRSEGGAFYLGDSEFEQMITDYVTDKLDELGLTKDELVLSGASMGTFGSLYYGSKLSPHALLLAKPLANMGNVARNERILRAGGFATSLDILMKNYDNLSDEAIEQLNNRMWDRFDSADWSQTKFIISYLYEDDYDPDGYPSILSHLKSSGVEVYGKGSHGRHTDNSANVMAWFKSQYNNLLHDDFSR
;
A
#
# COMPACT_ATOMS: atom_id res chain seq x y z
N MET A 1 -20.39 7.69 -8.88
CA MET A 1 -19.57 6.53 -8.47
C MET A 1 -20.09 5.28 -9.16
N SER A 2 -19.24 4.27 -9.40
CA SER A 2 -19.73 2.94 -9.84
C SER A 2 -20.57 2.31 -8.74
N LYS A 3 -21.59 1.52 -9.10
CA LYS A 3 -22.35 0.75 -8.11
C LYS A 3 -21.46 -0.27 -7.41
N ILE A 4 -21.80 -0.60 -6.16
CA ILE A 4 -21.16 -1.66 -5.38
C ILE A 4 -21.89 -2.97 -5.67
N HIS A 5 -21.14 -3.98 -6.13
CA HIS A 5 -21.71 -5.27 -6.50
C HIS A 5 -21.77 -6.19 -5.29
N VAL A 6 -22.98 -6.52 -4.83
CA VAL A 6 -23.24 -7.37 -3.68
C VAL A 6 -23.88 -8.67 -4.15
N LEU A 7 -23.24 -9.80 -3.88
CA LEU A 7 -23.83 -11.12 -4.07
C LEU A 7 -24.43 -11.63 -2.76
N TYR A 8 -25.71 -11.92 -2.75
CA TYR A 8 -26.41 -12.56 -1.64
C TYR A 8 -26.64 -14.05 -1.92
N VAL A 9 -26.34 -14.89 -0.93
CA VAL A 9 -26.49 -16.34 -1.00
C VAL A 9 -27.36 -16.80 0.16
N GLY A 10 -28.65 -17.00 -0.09
CA GLY A 10 -29.63 -17.46 0.89
C GLY A 10 -30.90 -17.97 0.23
N ASP A 11 -31.83 -18.45 1.05
CA ASP A 11 -33.10 -19.03 0.58
C ASP A 11 -34.23 -18.00 0.51
N ASP A 12 -34.03 -16.82 1.09
CA ASP A 12 -35.01 -15.74 1.17
C ASP A 12 -34.72 -14.63 0.14
N ASP A 13 -35.77 -14.02 -0.42
CA ASP A 13 -35.58 -12.84 -1.25
C ASP A 13 -35.42 -11.57 -0.38
N TRP A 14 -34.17 -11.18 -0.13
CA TRP A 14 -33.84 -9.97 0.63
C TRP A 14 -34.32 -8.68 -0.02
N THR A 15 -34.60 -8.66 -1.33
CA THR A 15 -35.15 -7.46 -2.00
C THR A 15 -36.58 -7.15 -1.56
N THR A 16 -37.28 -8.14 -0.98
CA THR A 16 -38.61 -7.96 -0.39
C THR A 16 -38.57 -7.60 1.10
N LYS A 17 -37.43 -7.84 1.77
CA LYS A 17 -37.26 -7.64 3.22
C LYS A 17 -36.56 -6.34 3.57
N TYR A 18 -35.63 -5.90 2.72
CA TYR A 18 -34.79 -4.74 2.97
C TYR A 18 -34.91 -3.73 1.83
N SER A 19 -34.75 -2.45 2.17
CA SER A 19 -34.58 -1.40 1.17
C SER A 19 -33.14 -1.45 0.65
N ILE A 20 -32.98 -1.68 -0.65
CA ILE A 20 -31.69 -1.73 -1.35
C ILE A 20 -31.35 -0.34 -1.90
N PRO A 21 -30.31 0.34 -1.40
CA PRO A 21 -29.88 1.64 -1.92
C PRO A 21 -29.50 1.63 -3.41
N ASP A 22 -29.73 2.75 -4.10
CA ASP A 22 -29.49 2.89 -5.55
C ASP A 22 -28.03 2.68 -5.98
N ASN A 23 -27.08 2.92 -5.06
CA ASN A 23 -25.65 2.72 -5.26
C ASN A 23 -25.23 1.25 -5.14
N ILE A 24 -26.15 0.32 -4.88
CA ILE A 24 -25.90 -1.12 -4.82
C ILE A 24 -26.46 -1.80 -6.08
N GLU A 25 -25.67 -2.71 -6.65
CA GLU A 25 -26.12 -3.74 -7.57
C GLU A 25 -26.21 -5.06 -6.81
N PHE A 26 -27.44 -5.49 -6.51
CA PHE A 26 -27.71 -6.64 -5.63
C PHE A 26 -28.09 -7.87 -6.45
N GLU A 27 -27.23 -8.89 -6.45
CA GLU A 27 -27.43 -10.17 -7.13
C GLU A 27 -27.82 -11.24 -6.10
N VAL A 28 -28.93 -11.96 -6.33
CA VAL A 28 -29.32 -13.13 -5.54
C VAL A 28 -28.80 -14.39 -6.25
N TYR A 29 -28.07 -15.23 -5.52
CA TYR A 29 -27.53 -16.47 -6.07
C TYR A 29 -28.60 -17.57 -6.13
N GLU A 30 -28.94 -18.03 -7.34
CA GLU A 30 -29.84 -19.16 -7.56
C GLU A 30 -29.04 -20.47 -7.73
N SER A 31 -29.38 -21.49 -6.92
CA SER A 31 -28.66 -22.77 -6.86
C SER A 31 -28.82 -23.66 -8.10
N ASP A 32 -29.85 -23.40 -8.93
CA ASP A 32 -30.20 -24.19 -10.12
C ASP A 32 -29.41 -23.81 -11.39
N GLU A 33 -28.38 -22.97 -11.29
CA GLU A 33 -27.46 -22.70 -12.41
C GLU A 33 -26.55 -23.92 -12.70
N SER A 34 -27.14 -24.90 -13.38
CA SER A 34 -26.49 -25.97 -14.13
C SER A 34 -25.65 -25.48 -15.35
N GLU A 35 -25.33 -24.18 -15.42
CA GLU A 35 -24.49 -23.55 -16.45
C GLU A 35 -23.29 -22.77 -15.85
N LEU A 36 -22.60 -23.36 -14.87
CA LEU A 36 -21.25 -22.91 -14.47
C LEU A 36 -20.15 -23.23 -15.53
N THR A 37 -20.54 -23.60 -16.75
CA THR A 37 -19.64 -24.06 -17.81
C THR A 37 -19.70 -23.17 -19.07
N ALA A 38 -18.53 -22.62 -19.39
CA ALA A 38 -18.01 -22.23 -20.70
C ALA A 38 -18.34 -20.86 -21.32
N ASN A 39 -19.44 -20.15 -21.02
CA ASN A 39 -19.78 -18.94 -21.80
C ASN A 39 -20.18 -17.65 -21.04
N ARG A 40 -20.13 -17.60 -19.70
CA ARG A 40 -20.20 -16.29 -19.00
C ARG A 40 -18.83 -15.60 -19.06
N PRO A 41 -18.75 -14.27 -19.29
CA PRO A 41 -17.52 -13.53 -19.04
C PRO A 41 -17.04 -13.89 -17.63
N ALA A 42 -15.73 -14.06 -17.43
CA ALA A 42 -15.17 -14.34 -16.11
C ALA A 42 -15.86 -13.43 -15.08
N ARG A 43 -16.59 -14.01 -14.10
CA ARG A 43 -17.36 -13.22 -13.12
C ARG A 43 -16.42 -12.16 -12.56
N LYS A 44 -16.78 -10.89 -12.76
CA LYS A 44 -16.07 -9.74 -12.17
C LYS A 44 -16.01 -9.99 -10.66
N LEU A 45 -14.90 -9.62 -10.03
CA LEU A 45 -14.78 -9.73 -8.57
C LEU A 45 -15.96 -9.00 -7.93
N MET A 46 -16.63 -9.69 -7.02
CA MET A 46 -17.68 -9.08 -6.22
C MET A 46 -17.04 -8.11 -5.23
N ASP A 47 -17.71 -6.98 -5.00
CA ASP A 47 -17.28 -6.04 -3.98
C ASP A 47 -17.66 -6.55 -2.59
N LEU A 48 -18.78 -7.28 -2.49
CA LEU A 48 -19.23 -7.98 -1.29
C LEU A 48 -19.93 -9.30 -1.61
N VAL A 49 -19.78 -10.28 -0.72
CA VAL A 49 -20.57 -11.52 -0.71
C VAL A 49 -21.18 -11.70 0.67
N ILE A 50 -22.49 -11.92 0.74
CA ILE A 50 -23.23 -12.15 1.97
C ILE A 50 -23.82 -13.55 1.94
N LEU A 51 -23.43 -14.38 2.90
CA LEU A 51 -23.99 -15.71 3.12
C LEU A 51 -25.08 -15.63 4.20
N ASP A 52 -26.22 -16.22 3.89
CA ASP A 52 -27.36 -16.39 4.80
C ASP A 52 -27.79 -17.86 4.90
N ARG A 53 -27.00 -18.76 4.28
CA ARG A 53 -27.01 -20.21 4.47
C ARG A 53 -25.61 -20.80 4.31
N ASP A 54 -25.45 -22.05 4.75
CA ASP A 54 -24.28 -22.85 4.42
C ASP A 54 -24.15 -23.09 2.91
N ILE A 55 -22.90 -23.18 2.41
CA ILE A 55 -22.58 -23.44 1.00
C ILE A 55 -22.09 -24.86 0.77
N THR A 56 -22.23 -25.33 -0.46
CA THR A 56 -21.73 -26.61 -0.94
C THR A 56 -20.25 -26.52 -1.34
N LEU A 57 -19.61 -27.69 -1.53
CA LEU A 57 -18.23 -27.77 -2.03
C LEU A 57 -18.08 -27.19 -3.45
N SER A 58 -19.10 -27.31 -4.29
CA SER A 58 -19.08 -26.76 -5.65
C SER A 58 -19.16 -25.23 -5.62
N GLU A 59 -20.00 -24.68 -4.75
CA GLU A 59 -20.11 -23.24 -4.50
C GLU A 59 -18.82 -22.67 -3.91
N GLU A 60 -18.17 -23.33 -2.94
CA GLU A 60 -16.86 -22.93 -2.40
C GLU A 60 -15.84 -22.73 -3.53
N LYS A 61 -15.74 -23.70 -4.45
CA LYS A 61 -14.81 -23.63 -5.61
C LYS A 61 -15.15 -22.50 -6.58
N ALA A 62 -16.43 -22.20 -6.76
CA ALA A 62 -16.88 -21.12 -7.62
C ALA A 62 -16.61 -19.75 -6.98
N PHE A 63 -17.03 -19.57 -5.73
CA PHE A 63 -17.00 -18.30 -5.00
C PHE A 63 -15.58 -17.85 -4.70
N THR A 64 -14.68 -18.80 -4.39
CA THR A 64 -13.25 -18.55 -4.18
C THR A 64 -12.61 -17.73 -5.31
N LYS A 65 -13.10 -17.88 -6.56
CA LYS A 65 -12.55 -17.18 -7.74
C LYS A 65 -12.90 -15.69 -7.75
N PHE A 66 -14.05 -15.29 -7.22
CA PHE A 66 -14.55 -13.91 -7.34
C PHE A 66 -14.78 -13.18 -6.00
N THR A 67 -14.57 -13.84 -4.85
CA THR A 67 -14.65 -13.19 -3.53
C THR A 67 -13.28 -12.69 -3.09
N ARG A 68 -13.17 -11.40 -2.76
CA ARG A 68 -11.96 -10.79 -2.19
C ARG A 68 -11.84 -11.11 -0.69
N GLY A 69 -10.62 -11.09 -0.15
CA GLY A 69 -10.43 -11.09 1.30
C GLY A 69 -11.20 -9.93 1.96
N TYR A 70 -11.71 -10.15 3.17
CA TYR A 70 -12.44 -9.19 4.01
C TYR A 70 -13.78 -8.71 3.45
N CYS A 71 -14.20 -9.21 2.29
CA CYS A 71 -15.44 -8.81 1.61
C CYS A 71 -16.53 -9.88 1.70
N LEU A 72 -16.36 -10.86 2.61
CA LEU A 72 -17.29 -11.95 2.84
C LEU A 72 -17.96 -11.74 4.19
N PHE A 73 -19.30 -11.74 4.20
CA PHE A 73 -20.11 -11.66 5.39
C PHE A 73 -20.95 -12.94 5.55
N ALA A 74 -21.15 -13.38 6.78
CA ALA A 74 -22.05 -14.47 7.12
C ALA A 74 -23.02 -14.02 8.22
N THR A 75 -24.30 -14.28 8.03
CA THR A 75 -25.30 -14.05 9.07
C THR A 75 -25.32 -15.18 10.10
N GLU A 76 -26.05 -14.99 11.19
CA GLU A 76 -26.30 -16.03 12.18
C GLU A 76 -27.07 -17.25 11.64
N ASN A 77 -27.66 -17.15 10.44
CA ASN A 77 -28.30 -18.30 9.77
C ASN A 77 -27.26 -19.27 9.20
N VAL A 78 -26.03 -18.82 8.97
CA VAL A 78 -24.92 -19.66 8.51
C VAL A 78 -24.38 -20.45 9.70
N GLN A 79 -24.81 -21.71 9.82
CA GLN A 79 -24.48 -22.55 10.96
C GLN A 79 -23.02 -23.06 10.96
N MET A 80 -22.28 -22.85 9.86
CA MET A 80 -20.89 -23.31 9.67
C MET A 80 -20.74 -24.83 9.86
N LEU A 81 -21.80 -25.60 9.55
CA LEU A 81 -21.88 -27.03 9.87
C LEU A 81 -20.96 -27.88 9.00
N ASN A 82 -20.63 -27.39 7.81
CA ASN A 82 -19.85 -28.13 6.85
C ASN A 82 -18.44 -27.54 6.66
N SER A 83 -17.54 -28.40 6.20
CA SER A 83 -16.13 -28.02 6.01
C SER A 83 -15.92 -27.03 4.85
N ALA A 84 -16.86 -26.95 3.89
CA ALA A 84 -16.76 -26.03 2.76
C ALA A 84 -17.03 -24.58 3.19
N THR A 85 -18.14 -24.33 3.90
CA THR A 85 -18.46 -23.00 4.42
C THR A 85 -17.39 -22.50 5.38
N SER A 86 -16.99 -23.33 6.35
CA SER A 86 -16.00 -22.93 7.37
C SER A 86 -14.62 -22.65 6.79
N ARG A 87 -14.14 -23.47 5.83
CA ARG A 87 -12.89 -23.18 5.11
C ARG A 87 -12.99 -21.91 4.28
N TYR A 88 -14.06 -21.75 3.50
CA TYR A 88 -14.26 -20.58 2.66
C TYR A 88 -14.29 -19.29 3.49
N PHE A 89 -15.05 -19.30 4.60
CA PHE A 89 -15.13 -18.18 5.53
C PHE A 89 -13.76 -17.82 6.10
N LYS A 90 -12.99 -18.81 6.57
CA LYS A 90 -11.62 -18.57 7.09
C LYS A 90 -10.67 -18.07 6.00
N ALA A 91 -10.68 -18.69 4.82
CA ALA A 91 -9.82 -18.38 3.68
C ALA A 91 -10.04 -16.97 3.10
N ARG A 92 -11.25 -16.43 3.25
CA ARG A 92 -11.63 -15.10 2.75
C ARG A 92 -11.72 -14.03 3.83
N MET A 93 -11.18 -14.30 5.03
CA MET A 93 -11.21 -13.35 6.15
C MET A 93 -12.65 -12.90 6.44
N GLY A 94 -13.56 -13.86 6.51
CA GLY A 94 -14.98 -13.62 6.65
C GLY A 94 -15.34 -12.89 7.94
N GLN A 95 -16.37 -12.07 7.86
CA GLN A 95 -16.92 -11.25 8.94
C GLN A 95 -18.35 -11.68 9.24
N TYR A 96 -18.83 -11.45 10.46
CA TYR A 96 -20.22 -11.73 10.81
C TYR A 96 -21.09 -10.50 10.58
N LEU A 97 -22.31 -10.70 10.08
CA LEU A 97 -23.33 -9.67 9.90
C LEU A 97 -24.63 -10.13 10.56
N TYR A 98 -25.01 -9.52 11.68
CA TYR A 98 -26.26 -9.87 12.35
C TYR A 98 -27.47 -9.45 11.50
N THR A 99 -28.49 -10.31 11.36
CA THR A 99 -29.66 -10.01 10.51
C THR A 99 -30.41 -8.74 10.93
N GLY A 100 -30.35 -8.38 12.21
CA GLY A 100 -30.90 -7.13 12.74
C GLY A 100 -30.19 -5.87 12.22
N ASP A 101 -28.93 -5.99 11.79
CA ASP A 101 -28.10 -4.89 11.32
C ASP A 101 -28.04 -4.79 9.79
N VAL A 102 -28.63 -5.73 9.06
CA VAL A 102 -28.56 -5.78 7.58
C VAL A 102 -29.05 -4.48 6.94
N GLN A 103 -30.16 -3.91 7.41
CA GLN A 103 -30.67 -2.67 6.83
C GLN A 103 -29.69 -1.50 7.05
N TYR A 104 -29.06 -1.43 8.22
CA TYR A 104 -28.05 -0.42 8.51
C TYR A 104 -26.79 -0.64 7.66
N PHE A 105 -26.32 -1.89 7.56
CA PHE A 105 -25.16 -2.27 6.77
C PHE A 105 -25.33 -1.89 5.30
N LEU A 106 -26.45 -2.26 4.68
CA LEU A 106 -26.77 -1.90 3.30
C LEU A 106 -26.79 -0.37 3.11
N ALA A 107 -27.39 0.37 4.04
CA ALA A 107 -27.54 1.82 3.92
C ALA A 107 -26.26 2.62 4.19
N HIS A 108 -25.36 2.16 5.08
CA HIS A 108 -24.26 2.98 5.60
C HIS A 108 -22.87 2.38 5.41
N GLU A 109 -22.74 1.06 5.37
CA GLU A 109 -21.45 0.37 5.39
C GLU A 109 -21.01 -0.11 4.00
N VAL A 110 -21.94 -0.60 3.17
CA VAL A 110 -21.63 -1.13 1.83
C VAL A 110 -20.87 -0.12 0.96
N ARG A 111 -21.17 1.18 1.10
CA ARG A 111 -20.48 2.27 0.37
C ARG A 111 -18.96 2.29 0.59
N ASN A 112 -18.46 1.71 1.68
CA ASN A 112 -17.04 1.67 2.00
C ASN A 112 -16.26 0.54 1.27
N TYR A 113 -16.96 -0.32 0.52
CA TYR A 113 -16.39 -1.48 -0.19
C TYR A 113 -16.15 -1.21 -1.69
N TYR A 114 -15.97 0.06 -2.08
CA TYR A 114 -15.71 0.43 -3.47
C TYR A 114 -14.46 -0.25 -4.05
N PRO A 115 -14.46 -0.62 -5.34
CA PRO A 115 -13.42 -1.46 -5.93
C PRO A 115 -12.09 -0.75 -6.14
N ASN A 116 -12.10 0.57 -6.35
CA ASN A 116 -10.95 1.34 -6.80
C ASN A 116 -10.38 2.19 -5.65
N PRO A 117 -9.23 1.80 -5.05
CA PRO A 117 -8.52 2.67 -4.12
C PRO A 117 -7.99 3.93 -4.79
N TYR A 118 -7.81 4.96 -3.99
CA TYR A 118 -7.04 6.14 -4.36
C TYR A 118 -6.40 6.75 -3.12
N GLY A 119 -5.19 7.25 -3.30
CA GLY A 119 -4.54 8.16 -2.39
C GLY A 119 -3.40 8.85 -3.09
N GLU A 120 -3.04 10.03 -2.60
CA GLU A 120 -1.94 10.82 -3.11
C GLU A 120 -1.35 11.67 -2.00
N LYS A 121 -0.28 12.38 -2.35
CA LYS A 121 0.25 13.48 -1.54
C LYS A 121 0.05 14.76 -2.30
N PHE A 122 -0.15 15.82 -1.55
CA PHE A 122 0.03 17.14 -2.10
C PHE A 122 1.44 17.29 -2.65
N ASN A 123 1.52 17.80 -3.87
CA ASN A 123 2.80 18.12 -4.48
C ASN A 123 3.56 19.15 -3.59
N PRO A 124 4.77 18.83 -3.09
CA PRO A 124 5.55 19.71 -2.24
C PRO A 124 5.79 21.09 -2.85
N ALA A 125 5.93 21.18 -4.18
CA ALA A 125 6.10 22.45 -4.91
C ALA A 125 4.86 23.36 -4.87
N LYS A 126 3.74 22.89 -4.31
CA LYS A 126 2.50 23.65 -4.13
C LYS A 126 2.25 24.09 -2.70
N LEU A 127 3.11 23.68 -1.76
CA LEU A 127 3.17 24.26 -0.43
C LEU A 127 3.75 25.68 -0.55
N ALA A 128 3.07 26.65 0.04
CA ALA A 128 3.48 28.04 0.05
C ALA A 128 3.56 28.54 1.48
N VAL A 129 4.58 29.35 1.77
CA VAL A 129 4.73 30.06 3.04
C VAL A 129 3.87 31.32 2.98
N SER A 130 3.20 31.63 4.10
CA SER A 130 2.44 32.86 4.26
C SER A 130 3.36 34.08 4.24
N ASP A 131 2.92 35.17 3.61
CA ASP A 131 3.64 36.46 3.61
C ASP A 131 3.81 37.04 5.02
N SER A 132 3.06 36.54 6.01
CA SER A 132 3.18 36.93 7.41
C SER A 132 4.37 36.29 8.14
N PHE A 133 4.96 35.21 7.60
CA PHE A 133 6.11 34.55 8.23
C PHE A 133 7.41 35.25 7.85
N THR A 134 8.14 35.77 8.83
CA THR A 134 9.38 36.52 8.64
C THR A 134 10.65 35.76 9.03
N GLY A 135 10.49 34.48 9.40
CA GLY A 135 11.61 33.60 9.76
C GLY A 135 12.42 33.13 8.55
N ARG A 136 13.35 32.20 8.81
CA ARG A 136 14.11 31.53 7.76
C ARG A 136 13.23 30.46 7.12
N VAL A 137 13.28 30.41 5.79
CA VAL A 137 12.65 29.37 4.97
C VAL A 137 13.77 28.62 4.25
N ALA A 138 13.75 27.29 4.32
CA ALA A 138 14.63 26.41 3.56
C ALA A 138 13.85 25.20 3.04
N CYS A 139 14.35 24.55 1.99
CA CYS A 139 13.82 23.29 1.47
C CYS A 139 14.96 22.29 1.39
N ASP A 140 14.82 21.12 2.02
CA ASP A 140 15.78 20.03 1.88
C ASP A 140 15.32 19.12 0.73
N GLY A 141 15.73 19.48 -0.49
CA GLY A 141 15.27 18.80 -1.71
C GLY A 141 13.76 18.94 -1.90
N ASN A 142 13.11 17.86 -2.34
CA ASN A 142 11.65 17.73 -2.35
C ASN A 142 11.12 16.98 -1.11
N TYR A 143 11.97 16.75 -0.10
CA TYR A 143 11.60 15.99 1.10
C TYR A 143 10.78 16.82 2.08
N ASN A 144 11.20 18.04 2.40
CA ASN A 144 10.49 18.89 3.37
C ASN A 144 10.65 20.40 3.09
N LEU A 145 9.83 21.18 3.80
CA LEU A 145 9.95 22.63 3.96
C LEU A 145 10.28 22.93 5.43
N VAL A 146 11.39 23.62 5.67
CA VAL A 146 11.86 24.01 7.00
C VAL A 146 11.56 25.48 7.25
N LEU A 147 10.84 25.75 8.34
CA LEU A 147 10.51 27.09 8.83
C LEU A 147 11.14 27.29 10.21
N ASP A 148 12.13 28.18 10.31
CA ASP A 148 12.80 28.49 11.58
C ASP A 148 12.53 29.95 12.00
N GLY A 149 12.02 30.16 13.21
CA GLY A 149 11.87 31.50 13.78
C GLY A 149 10.69 31.64 14.74
N GLU A 150 10.17 32.86 14.82
CA GLU A 150 8.98 33.19 15.62
C GLU A 150 7.71 33.07 14.76
N PHE A 151 6.75 32.27 15.23
CA PHE A 151 5.43 32.06 14.61
C PHE A 151 4.34 32.94 15.25
N GLY A 152 4.69 33.73 16.27
CA GLY A 152 3.80 34.65 17.00
C GLY A 152 3.14 34.03 18.22
N GLU A 153 2.47 34.86 19.03
CA GLU A 153 1.80 34.43 20.27
C GLU A 153 0.47 33.68 20.01
N ASN A 154 -0.21 34.03 18.92
CA ASN A 154 -1.50 33.47 18.53
C ASN A 154 -1.36 32.65 17.25
N PHE A 155 -2.18 31.62 17.10
CA PHE A 155 -2.25 30.85 15.86
C PHE A 155 -2.54 31.76 14.66
N SER A 156 -1.64 31.75 13.69
CA SER A 156 -1.78 32.43 12.41
C SER A 156 -1.41 31.49 11.27
N GLN A 157 -1.90 31.73 10.05
CA GLN A 157 -1.52 30.92 8.89
C GLN A 157 -0.03 31.11 8.62
N ILE A 158 0.73 30.01 8.59
CA ILE A 158 2.17 30.02 8.32
C ILE A 158 2.51 29.39 6.98
N ALA A 159 1.70 28.43 6.53
CA ALA A 159 1.84 27.78 5.25
C ALA A 159 0.49 27.23 4.79
N TYR A 160 0.34 27.02 3.48
CA TYR A 160 -0.88 26.48 2.89
C TYR A 160 -0.57 25.84 1.53
N TRP A 161 -1.44 24.92 1.10
CA TRP A 161 -1.34 24.35 -0.24
C TRP A 161 -2.14 25.18 -1.24
N ARG A 162 -1.50 25.57 -2.35
CA ARG A 162 -2.09 26.47 -3.35
C ARG A 162 -3.28 25.89 -4.13
N TYR A 163 -3.47 24.57 -4.08
CA TYR A 163 -4.55 23.87 -4.77
C TYR A 163 -5.48 23.20 -3.79
N ASN A 164 -6.65 22.82 -4.28
CA ASN A 164 -7.70 22.21 -3.49
C ASN A 164 -7.80 20.71 -3.75
N ILE A 165 -8.20 19.96 -2.71
CA ILE A 165 -8.59 18.55 -2.83
C ILE A 165 -10.01 18.51 -3.43
N PRO A 166 -10.25 17.77 -4.51
CA PRO A 166 -11.61 17.49 -4.95
C PRO A 166 -12.28 16.51 -3.96
N VAL A 167 -13.36 16.94 -3.30
CA VAL A 167 -14.14 16.06 -2.42
C VAL A 167 -15.55 15.91 -2.97
N PHE A 168 -15.92 14.67 -3.28
CA PHE A 168 -17.22 14.32 -3.85
C PHE A 168 -18.29 14.09 -2.79
N GLU A 169 -19.55 14.11 -3.20
CA GLU A 169 -20.69 13.83 -2.32
C GLU A 169 -20.57 12.43 -1.68
N GLY A 170 -20.73 12.35 -0.36
CA GLY A 170 -20.64 11.11 0.42
C GLY A 170 -19.23 10.54 0.57
N GLN A 171 -18.21 11.23 0.07
CA GLN A 171 -16.82 10.80 0.15
C GLN A 171 -16.22 11.15 1.51
N CYS A 172 -15.49 10.21 2.10
CA CYS A 172 -14.65 10.44 3.25
C CYS A 172 -13.19 10.35 2.82
N ILE A 173 -12.35 11.26 3.32
CA ILE A 173 -10.92 11.31 3.06
C ILE A 173 -10.19 11.11 4.38
N ASP A 174 -9.30 10.12 4.41
CA ASP A 174 -8.29 9.94 5.44
C ASP A 174 -7.12 10.87 5.09
N MET A 175 -6.77 11.77 6.00
CA MET A 175 -5.71 12.76 5.86
C MET A 175 -4.58 12.45 6.85
N TYR A 176 -3.32 12.64 6.44
CA TYR A 176 -2.17 12.48 7.32
C TYR A 176 -1.12 13.53 7.03
N LEU A 177 -0.67 14.25 8.06
CA LEU A 177 0.37 15.28 7.97
C LEU A 177 1.68 14.71 8.54
N GLU A 178 2.68 14.53 7.69
CA GLU A 178 4.05 14.28 8.13
C GLU A 178 4.70 15.61 8.49
N TYR A 179 5.15 15.76 9.74
CA TYR A 179 5.87 16.95 10.20
C TYR A 179 6.78 16.63 11.38
N GLU A 180 7.79 17.47 11.58
CA GLU A 180 8.62 17.49 12.78
C GLU A 180 8.70 18.91 13.32
N LYS A 181 8.93 19.06 14.63
CA LYS A 181 9.08 20.37 15.24
C LYS A 181 10.05 20.37 16.41
N THR A 182 10.61 21.53 16.70
CA THR A 182 11.44 21.79 17.88
C THR A 182 11.06 23.12 18.52
N GLY A 183 11.44 23.32 19.79
CA GLY A 183 11.06 24.51 20.55
C GLY A 183 9.63 24.39 21.13
N ASP A 184 8.96 25.53 21.30
CA ASP A 184 7.59 25.60 21.81
C ASP A 184 6.57 25.82 20.69
N VAL A 185 6.93 25.46 19.46
CA VAL A 185 6.02 25.51 18.30
C VAL A 185 4.81 24.63 18.54
N GLU A 186 3.62 25.17 18.30
CA GLU A 186 2.37 24.42 18.25
C GLU A 186 1.73 24.62 16.88
N ILE A 187 1.13 23.58 16.32
CA ILE A 187 0.44 23.65 15.03
C ILE A 187 -1.04 23.29 15.09
N LYS A 188 -1.79 23.79 14.10
CA LYS A 188 -3.16 23.38 13.78
C LYS A 188 -3.29 23.24 12.28
N LEU A 189 -4.16 22.34 11.84
CA LEU A 189 -4.56 22.25 10.45
C LEU A 189 -6.00 22.74 10.30
N ARG A 190 -6.22 23.71 9.40
CA ARG A 190 -7.55 24.26 9.11
C ARG A 190 -7.90 24.01 7.64
N LEU A 191 -9.02 23.35 7.43
CA LEU A 191 -9.51 22.95 6.12
C LEU A 191 -10.81 23.70 5.81
N PHE A 192 -10.90 24.27 4.62
CA PHE A 192 -12.06 25.03 4.15
C PHE A 192 -12.68 24.34 2.96
N GLN A 193 -13.91 23.85 3.11
CA GLN A 193 -14.69 23.38 1.97
C GLN A 193 -15.47 24.54 1.35
N PHE A 194 -15.38 24.69 0.04
CA PHE A 194 -16.16 25.68 -0.70
C PHE A 194 -17.34 25.04 -1.41
N TYR A 195 -18.39 25.82 -1.66
CA TYR A 195 -19.45 25.40 -2.57
C TYR A 195 -18.90 25.21 -3.99
N TYR A 196 -19.29 24.12 -4.66
CA TYR A 196 -18.85 23.85 -6.02
C TYR A 196 -19.24 24.99 -6.98
N GLY A 197 -18.25 25.53 -7.69
CA GLY A 197 -18.44 26.65 -8.62
C GLY A 197 -18.55 28.03 -7.95
N SER A 198 -18.50 28.13 -6.62
CA SER A 198 -18.39 29.42 -5.93
C SER A 198 -16.99 30.02 -6.06
N ILE A 199 -16.90 31.35 -6.00
CA ILE A 199 -15.64 32.10 -5.99
C ILE A 199 -14.99 32.08 -4.60
N GLY A 200 -15.77 31.90 -3.54
CA GLY A 200 -15.23 31.94 -2.17
C GLY A 200 -16.22 31.66 -1.04
N ASP A 201 -17.43 31.21 -1.34
CA ASP A 201 -18.41 30.88 -0.30
C ASP A 201 -18.00 29.59 0.40
N ILE A 202 -17.73 29.71 1.70
CA ILE A 202 -17.34 28.60 2.55
C ILE A 202 -18.59 27.82 2.95
N LYS A 203 -18.56 26.53 2.68
CA LYS A 203 -19.59 25.56 3.06
C LYS A 203 -19.35 25.04 4.47
N GLN A 204 -18.11 24.65 4.76
CA GLN A 204 -17.74 24.03 6.03
C GLN A 204 -16.26 24.30 6.33
N VAL A 205 -15.92 24.35 7.62
CA VAL A 205 -14.54 24.45 8.10
C VAL A 205 -14.28 23.32 9.08
N TRP A 206 -13.17 22.60 8.89
CA TRP A 206 -12.62 21.70 9.89
C TRP A 206 -11.36 22.32 10.48
N GLU A 207 -11.16 22.09 11.77
CA GLU A 207 -9.93 22.47 12.47
C GLU A 207 -9.47 21.27 13.29
N PHE A 208 -8.19 20.93 13.15
CA PHE A 208 -7.54 19.82 13.84
C PHE A 208 -6.38 20.37 14.65
N ASP A 209 -6.34 20.02 15.93
CA ASP A 209 -5.24 20.36 16.82
C ASP A 209 -4.09 19.35 16.74
N GLU A 210 -3.00 19.66 17.44
CA GLU A 210 -1.78 18.86 17.39
C GLU A 210 -1.95 17.43 17.92
N GLU A 211 -2.88 17.19 18.83
CA GLU A 211 -3.20 15.85 19.34
C GLU A 211 -3.86 15.02 18.22
N GLN A 212 -4.80 15.61 17.50
CA GLN A 212 -5.46 14.97 16.36
C GLN A 212 -4.52 14.76 15.16
N LEU A 213 -3.50 15.60 15.01
CA LEU A 213 -2.50 15.51 13.94
C LEU A 213 -1.41 14.46 14.21
N GLN A 214 -1.40 13.78 15.37
CA GLN A 214 -0.48 12.67 15.63
C GLN A 214 -0.82 11.41 14.82
N ASP A 215 -2.06 11.30 14.34
CA ASP A 215 -2.52 10.14 13.58
C ASP A 215 -3.38 10.57 12.38
N VAL A 216 -3.85 9.60 11.61
CA VAL A 216 -4.79 9.81 10.50
C VAL A 216 -6.09 10.41 11.04
N PHE A 217 -6.47 11.58 10.50
CA PHE A 217 -7.76 12.21 10.77
C PHE A 217 -8.65 12.17 9.54
N ARG A 218 -9.96 12.33 9.74
CA ARG A 218 -10.97 12.18 8.67
C ARG A 218 -11.72 13.45 8.41
N ILE A 219 -11.91 13.76 7.13
CA ILE A 219 -12.97 14.65 6.68
C ILE A 219 -14.04 13.82 5.98
N ASP A 220 -15.27 13.87 6.49
CA ASP A 220 -16.42 13.17 5.90
C ASP A 220 -17.35 14.18 5.26
N ASN A 221 -17.48 14.12 3.93
CA ASN A 221 -18.35 15.01 3.19
C ASN A 221 -19.76 14.40 3.07
N GLU A 222 -20.61 14.73 4.03
CA GLU A 222 -22.03 14.30 4.05
C GLU A 222 -22.95 15.18 3.20
N SER A 223 -22.37 16.04 2.35
CA SER A 223 -23.10 17.05 1.59
C SER A 223 -22.62 17.09 0.14
N ASP A 224 -23.22 17.95 -0.70
CA ASP A 224 -22.80 18.10 -2.11
C ASP A 224 -21.28 18.24 -2.28
N GLN A 225 -20.78 17.83 -3.45
CA GLN A 225 -19.36 17.98 -3.79
C GLN A 225 -18.84 19.41 -3.60
N GLY A 226 -17.56 19.54 -3.26
CA GLY A 226 -16.91 20.84 -3.06
C GLY A 226 -15.40 20.72 -2.87
N PRO A 227 -14.59 21.64 -3.41
CA PRO A 227 -13.15 21.61 -3.23
C PRO A 227 -12.76 21.99 -1.79
N VAL A 228 -11.70 21.38 -1.27
CA VAL A 228 -11.16 21.64 0.07
C VAL A 228 -9.78 22.29 -0.01
N PHE A 229 -9.64 23.48 0.57
CA PHE A 229 -8.36 24.16 0.76
C PHE A 229 -7.76 23.84 2.13
N VAL A 230 -6.45 23.65 2.20
CA VAL A 230 -5.76 23.25 3.44
C VAL A 230 -4.73 24.31 3.85
N SER A 231 -4.78 24.70 5.13
CA SER A 231 -3.91 25.68 5.76
C SER A 231 -3.29 25.13 7.03
N ILE A 232 -1.99 25.35 7.22
CA ILE A 232 -1.30 25.14 8.50
C ILE A 232 -1.25 26.46 9.25
N LEU A 233 -1.69 26.43 10.50
CA LEU A 233 -1.54 27.53 11.44
C LEU A 233 -0.48 27.13 12.46
N ALA A 234 0.36 28.08 12.88
CA ALA A 234 1.30 27.85 13.97
C ALA A 234 1.42 29.07 14.90
N ARG A 235 2.01 28.83 16.07
CA ARG A 235 2.42 29.83 17.06
C ARG A 235 3.65 29.32 17.82
N GLY A 236 4.28 30.16 18.64
CA GLY A 236 5.48 29.84 19.39
C GLY A 236 6.76 30.18 18.64
N THR A 237 7.88 29.59 19.05
CA THR A 237 9.22 29.85 18.52
C THR A 237 10.01 28.56 18.41
N GLY A 238 10.66 28.34 17.26
CA GLY A 238 11.47 27.17 17.04
C GLY A 238 11.56 26.81 15.57
N SER A 239 11.53 25.51 15.28
CA SER A 239 11.58 24.97 13.92
C SER A 239 10.35 24.13 13.63
N LEU A 240 9.79 24.27 12.43
CA LEU A 240 8.73 23.42 11.90
C LEU A 240 9.17 22.87 10.54
N ASN A 241 9.31 21.55 10.45
CA ASN A 241 9.57 20.81 9.23
C ASN A 241 8.25 20.25 8.72
N ILE A 242 7.73 20.78 7.61
CA ILE A 242 6.55 20.26 6.95
C ILE A 242 7.02 19.28 5.88
N ILE A 243 6.77 17.99 6.06
CA ILE A 243 7.28 16.93 5.18
C ILE A 243 6.27 16.66 4.06
N SER A 244 5.06 16.23 4.42
CA SER A 244 4.05 15.81 3.43
C SER A 244 2.64 15.91 3.99
N LEU A 245 1.65 16.10 3.11
CA LEU A 245 0.24 15.94 3.43
C LEU A 245 -0.36 14.92 2.49
N HIS A 246 -0.82 13.81 3.05
CA HIS A 246 -1.48 12.73 2.34
C HIS A 246 -2.99 12.94 2.36
N ASP A 247 -3.64 12.65 1.24
CA ASP A 247 -5.09 12.50 1.15
C ASP A 247 -5.43 11.15 0.50
N ARG A 248 -6.27 10.38 1.18
CA ARG A 248 -6.59 9.00 0.80
C ARG A 248 -8.09 8.83 0.85
N HIS A 249 -8.66 8.16 -0.13
CA HIS A 249 -10.08 7.79 -0.03
C HIS A 249 -10.25 6.85 1.17
N SER A 250 -11.02 7.30 2.15
CA SER A 250 -11.26 6.54 3.37
C SER A 250 -12.23 5.41 3.09
N ARG A 251 -12.04 4.30 3.80
CA ARG A 251 -13.06 3.25 3.95
C ARG A 251 -13.71 3.30 5.32
N ARG A 252 -13.61 4.42 6.04
CA ARG A 252 -14.19 4.65 7.38
C ARG A 252 -13.85 3.54 8.38
N GLY A 253 -12.61 3.06 8.35
CA GLY A 253 -12.14 2.01 9.26
C GLY A 253 -12.22 0.58 8.70
N HIS A 254 -12.79 0.37 7.51
CA HIS A 254 -12.80 -0.95 6.86
C HIS A 254 -11.47 -1.32 6.16
N GLY A 255 -10.40 -0.55 6.38
CA GLY A 255 -9.05 -0.80 5.86
C GLY A 255 -8.52 0.31 4.96
N PHE A 256 -7.19 0.34 4.80
CA PHE A 256 -6.47 1.31 3.96
C PHE A 256 -6.30 0.77 2.54
N PHE A 257 -6.72 1.55 1.53
CA PHE A 257 -6.74 1.21 0.10
C PHE A 257 -7.64 0.01 -0.26
N LEU A 258 -7.42 -1.15 0.33
CA LEU A 258 -8.25 -2.35 0.17
C LEU A 258 -9.01 -2.64 1.48
N PRO A 259 -10.19 -3.29 1.43
CA PRO A 259 -10.84 -3.78 2.64
C PRO A 259 -9.90 -4.70 3.42
N GLY A 260 -9.65 -4.40 4.69
CA GLY A 260 -8.67 -5.11 5.54
C GLY A 260 -7.20 -4.72 5.34
N GLY A 261 -6.90 -3.72 4.51
CA GLY A 261 -5.54 -3.15 4.45
C GLY A 261 -5.17 -2.46 5.78
N GLU A 262 -3.95 -2.67 6.23
CA GLU A 262 -3.45 -2.22 7.53
C GLU A 262 -2.35 -1.16 7.35
N ARG A 263 -2.21 -0.31 8.35
CA ARG A 263 -1.19 0.73 8.44
C ARG A 263 -0.22 0.38 9.57
N LEU A 264 1.06 0.31 9.26
CA LEU A 264 2.14 0.25 10.24
C LEU A 264 2.81 1.62 10.27
N VAL A 265 3.07 2.15 11.46
CA VAL A 265 3.62 3.50 11.63
C VAL A 265 4.65 3.49 12.76
N SER A 266 5.83 4.08 12.51
CA SER A 266 6.87 4.21 13.54
C SER A 266 6.53 5.32 14.53
N SER A 267 7.25 5.38 15.65
CA SER A 267 7.16 6.49 16.61
C SER A 267 7.50 7.87 16.01
N LYS A 268 8.17 7.91 14.86
CA LYS A 268 8.44 9.12 14.08
C LYS A 268 7.36 9.46 13.04
N GLY A 269 6.29 8.68 12.97
CA GLY A 269 5.24 8.87 11.97
C GLY A 269 5.56 8.29 10.59
N GLU A 270 6.61 7.49 10.43
CA GLU A 270 6.91 6.89 9.13
C GLU A 270 5.95 5.73 8.83
N GLU A 271 5.13 5.88 7.79
CA GLU A 271 4.11 4.91 7.41
C GLU A 271 4.61 3.86 6.42
N VAL A 272 4.11 2.63 6.56
CA VAL A 272 4.08 1.60 5.52
C VAL A 272 2.75 0.88 5.59
N PHE A 273 2.19 0.53 4.44
CA PHE A 273 0.90 -0.18 4.38
C PHE A 273 1.10 -1.63 3.98
N VAL A 274 0.33 -2.50 4.61
CA VAL A 274 0.36 -3.95 4.37
C VAL A 274 -1.04 -4.49 4.12
N TYR A 275 -1.15 -5.51 3.27
CA TYR A 275 -2.41 -6.20 3.01
C TYR A 275 -2.15 -7.70 3.00
N PHE A 276 -2.83 -8.43 3.88
CA PHE A 276 -2.70 -9.88 4.00
C PHE A 276 -3.98 -10.59 3.56
N GLU A 277 -3.88 -11.58 2.66
CA GLU A 277 -4.99 -12.46 2.33
C GLU A 277 -4.56 -13.93 2.50
N LYS A 278 -5.38 -14.72 3.19
CA LYS A 278 -5.09 -16.12 3.54
C LYS A 278 -5.06 -17.08 2.34
N GLY A 279 -5.50 -16.66 1.15
CA GLY A 279 -5.50 -17.51 -0.04
C GLY A 279 -6.21 -18.84 0.19
N ASP A 280 -5.53 -19.96 -0.01
CA ASP A 280 -5.97 -21.32 0.34
C ASP A 280 -5.36 -21.87 1.64
N MET A 281 -4.65 -21.03 2.40
CA MET A 281 -3.96 -21.33 3.67
C MET A 281 -2.88 -22.41 3.58
N LYS A 282 -2.37 -22.69 2.38
CA LYS A 282 -1.27 -23.65 2.19
C LYS A 282 0.02 -22.91 1.80
N PRO A 283 1.21 -23.50 2.02
CA PRO A 283 2.49 -22.89 1.62
C PRO A 283 2.54 -22.52 0.14
N PRO A 284 3.30 -21.49 -0.28
CA PRO A 284 4.09 -20.59 0.56
C PRO A 284 3.28 -19.37 1.02
N LEU A 285 3.82 -18.61 1.98
CA LEU A 285 3.47 -17.20 2.16
C LEU A 285 4.24 -16.36 1.13
N ALA A 286 3.51 -15.73 0.22
CA ALA A 286 4.06 -14.92 -0.86
C ALA A 286 4.01 -13.41 -0.52
N VAL A 287 5.16 -12.79 -0.28
CA VAL A 287 5.25 -11.34 -0.01
C VAL A 287 5.65 -10.60 -1.28
N TYR A 288 4.89 -9.57 -1.64
CA TYR A 288 5.18 -8.68 -2.78
C TYR A 288 5.37 -7.24 -2.31
N PHE A 289 6.58 -6.72 -2.50
CA PHE A 289 6.89 -5.31 -2.30
C PHE A 289 6.56 -4.53 -3.58
N SER A 290 5.68 -3.55 -3.44
CA SER A 290 5.27 -2.65 -4.53
C SER A 290 6.44 -1.83 -5.08
N GLY A 291 6.38 -1.54 -6.38
CA GLY A 291 7.29 -0.61 -7.04
C GLY A 291 6.99 0.86 -6.70
N TYR A 292 7.85 1.75 -7.21
CA TYR A 292 7.70 3.19 -7.08
C TYR A 292 6.37 3.67 -7.69
N ARG A 293 5.62 4.50 -6.97
CA ARG A 293 4.34 5.06 -7.43
C ARG A 293 3.92 6.33 -6.67
N THR A 294 3.52 7.36 -7.41
CA THR A 294 3.01 8.61 -6.83
C THR A 294 1.57 8.49 -6.35
N GLN A 295 0.72 7.79 -7.12
CA GLN A 295 -0.61 7.39 -6.65
C GLN A 295 -0.45 6.24 -5.67
N GLU A 296 -0.80 6.47 -4.41
CA GLU A 296 -0.65 5.52 -3.32
C GLU A 296 -1.57 4.31 -3.44
N GLY A 297 -1.17 3.24 -2.74
CA GLY A 297 -1.90 1.98 -2.66
C GLY A 297 -1.10 0.79 -3.17
N PHE A 298 -1.66 -0.40 -3.01
CA PHE A 298 -0.96 -1.65 -3.31
C PHE A 298 -0.79 -1.89 -4.80
N GLU A 299 0.39 -2.37 -5.20
CA GLU A 299 0.65 -2.96 -6.50
C GLU A 299 0.51 -4.49 -6.45
N GLY A 300 0.24 -5.15 -7.56
CA GLY A 300 0.34 -6.60 -7.66
C GLY A 300 -0.84 -7.40 -7.13
N TYR A 301 -1.90 -6.77 -6.58
CA TYR A 301 -3.04 -7.47 -5.96
C TYR A 301 -3.61 -8.62 -6.83
N TYR A 302 -4.00 -8.35 -8.08
CA TYR A 302 -4.56 -9.38 -8.96
C TYR A 302 -3.55 -10.47 -9.34
N MET A 303 -2.27 -10.12 -9.42
CA MET A 303 -1.21 -11.08 -9.70
C MET A 303 -1.03 -12.04 -8.52
N MET A 304 -0.85 -11.49 -7.31
CA MET A 304 -0.62 -12.29 -6.11
C MET A 304 -1.84 -13.15 -5.77
N ARG A 305 -3.05 -12.59 -5.87
CA ARG A 305 -4.30 -13.36 -5.73
C ARG A 305 -4.44 -14.48 -6.76
N GLY A 306 -3.92 -14.27 -7.98
CA GLY A 306 -3.95 -15.26 -9.05
C GLY A 306 -3.14 -16.52 -8.76
N PHE A 307 -2.15 -16.45 -7.85
CA PHE A 307 -1.36 -17.60 -7.42
C PHE A 307 -2.08 -18.49 -6.40
N GLY A 308 -3.14 -17.98 -5.75
CA GLY A 308 -4.01 -18.75 -4.85
C GLY A 308 -3.44 -19.10 -3.48
N CYS A 309 -2.13 -18.96 -3.26
CA CYS A 309 -1.51 -19.11 -1.94
C CYS A 309 -1.76 -17.87 -1.04
N PRO A 310 -1.52 -17.96 0.28
CA PRO A 310 -1.48 -16.79 1.15
C PRO A 310 -0.49 -15.75 0.63
N PHE A 311 -0.83 -14.47 0.74
CA PHE A 311 0.06 -13.41 0.30
C PHE A 311 -0.02 -12.14 1.14
N ILE A 312 1.09 -11.39 1.15
CA ILE A 312 1.19 -10.04 1.72
C ILE A 312 1.58 -9.08 0.59
N LEU A 313 0.89 -7.95 0.48
CA LEU A 313 1.36 -6.81 -0.30
C LEU A 313 1.93 -5.76 0.65
N VAL A 314 3.07 -5.17 0.30
CA VAL A 314 3.70 -4.08 1.07
C VAL A 314 3.84 -2.87 0.16
N THR A 315 3.41 -1.69 0.62
CA THR A 315 3.58 -0.43 -0.14
C THR A 315 4.08 0.69 0.76
N ASP A 316 5.06 1.43 0.26
CA ASP A 316 5.71 2.55 0.94
C ASP A 316 5.16 3.87 0.36
N PRO A 317 4.36 4.64 1.11
CA PRO A 317 3.77 5.89 0.64
C PRO A 317 4.72 7.09 0.76
N ARG A 318 5.87 6.96 1.43
CA ARG A 318 6.74 8.09 1.82
C ARG A 318 7.48 8.69 0.62
N SER A 319 8.10 9.87 0.80
CA SER A 319 8.85 10.58 -0.26
C SER A 319 7.98 10.86 -1.49
N GLU A 320 8.49 10.90 -2.73
CA GLU A 320 7.64 11.17 -3.91
C GLU A 320 6.73 9.98 -4.26
N GLY A 321 7.26 8.75 -4.19
CA GLY A 321 6.53 7.53 -4.55
C GLY A 321 7.08 6.26 -3.91
N GLY A 322 7.67 6.40 -2.73
CA GLY A 322 8.28 5.35 -1.93
C GLY A 322 9.73 5.64 -1.57
N ALA A 323 10.11 5.33 -0.32
CA ALA A 323 11.45 5.54 0.23
C ALA A 323 12.23 4.21 0.34
N PHE A 324 12.00 3.30 -0.62
CA PHE A 324 12.69 2.00 -0.73
C PHE A 324 12.57 1.11 0.50
N TYR A 325 11.51 1.32 1.30
CA TYR A 325 11.30 0.61 2.55
C TYR A 325 12.47 0.77 3.54
N LEU A 326 13.21 1.87 3.46
CA LEU A 326 14.25 2.22 4.43
C LEU A 326 13.70 3.23 5.43
N GLY A 327 13.95 3.00 6.71
CA GLY A 327 13.57 3.89 7.81
C GLY A 327 14.57 3.76 8.95
N ASP A 328 14.19 4.09 10.17
CA ASP A 328 14.99 3.68 11.33
C ASP A 328 14.77 2.20 11.67
N SER A 329 15.42 1.73 12.74
CA SER A 329 15.31 0.33 13.17
C SER A 329 13.88 -0.06 13.55
N GLU A 330 13.10 0.86 14.11
CA GLU A 330 11.70 0.59 14.46
C GLU A 330 10.88 0.39 13.19
N PHE A 331 10.97 1.31 12.24
CA PHE A 331 10.31 1.18 10.94
C PHE A 331 10.63 -0.15 10.25
N GLU A 332 11.91 -0.50 10.20
CA GLU A 332 12.32 -1.74 9.56
C GLU A 332 11.86 -2.99 10.32
N GLN A 333 11.81 -2.94 11.65
CA GLN A 333 11.40 -4.07 12.47
C GLN A 333 9.90 -4.37 12.31
N MET A 334 9.05 -3.33 12.20
CA MET A 334 7.61 -3.52 11.97
C MET A 334 7.31 -4.38 10.75
N ILE A 335 8.07 -4.23 9.66
CA ILE A 335 7.88 -5.00 8.42
C ILE A 335 8.28 -6.47 8.65
N THR A 336 9.40 -6.73 9.33
CA THR A 336 9.82 -8.12 9.62
C THR A 336 8.90 -8.80 10.62
N ASP A 337 8.43 -8.07 11.63
CA ASP A 337 7.51 -8.58 12.64
C ASP A 337 6.18 -8.96 11.98
N TYR A 338 5.61 -8.09 11.15
CA TYR A 338 4.37 -8.39 10.44
C TYR A 338 4.49 -9.66 9.59
N VAL A 339 5.56 -9.83 8.82
CA VAL A 339 5.75 -11.05 8.00
C VAL A 339 5.89 -12.29 8.88
N THR A 340 6.64 -12.20 9.98
CA THR A 340 6.85 -13.30 10.93
C THR A 340 5.54 -13.70 11.61
N ASP A 341 4.78 -12.73 12.09
CA ASP A 341 3.46 -12.93 12.71
C ASP A 341 2.49 -13.64 11.76
N LYS A 342 2.53 -13.31 10.46
CA LYS A 342 1.68 -13.99 9.46
C LYS A 342 2.17 -15.38 9.08
N LEU A 343 3.47 -15.65 9.13
CA LEU A 343 3.98 -17.03 9.04
C LEU A 343 3.46 -17.85 10.22
N ASP A 344 3.58 -17.33 11.44
CA ASP A 344 3.11 -17.99 12.67
C ASP A 344 1.58 -18.19 12.65
N GLU A 345 0.81 -17.19 12.20
CA GLU A 345 -0.65 -17.28 12.05
C GLU A 345 -1.06 -18.42 11.09
N LEU A 346 -0.26 -18.68 10.06
CA LEU A 346 -0.48 -19.75 9.08
C LEU A 346 0.15 -21.09 9.48
N GLY A 347 1.00 -21.11 10.51
CA GLY A 347 1.79 -22.28 10.89
C GLY A 347 2.87 -22.64 9.87
N LEU A 348 3.39 -21.65 9.14
CA LEU A 348 4.42 -21.80 8.12
C LEU A 348 5.80 -21.43 8.67
N THR A 349 6.87 -21.92 8.02
CA THR A 349 8.25 -21.54 8.38
C THR A 349 8.87 -20.61 7.33
N LYS A 350 10.07 -20.10 7.60
CA LYS A 350 10.85 -19.32 6.63
C LYS A 350 11.18 -20.09 5.33
N ASP A 351 11.22 -21.42 5.39
CA ASP A 351 11.43 -22.30 4.22
C ASP A 351 10.16 -22.38 3.35
N GLU A 352 9.08 -21.74 3.79
CA GLU A 352 7.81 -21.60 3.08
C GLU A 352 7.49 -20.12 2.80
N LEU A 353 8.50 -19.24 2.92
CA LEU A 353 8.40 -17.81 2.63
C LEU A 353 9.00 -17.49 1.26
N VAL A 354 8.27 -16.72 0.45
CA VAL A 354 8.76 -16.18 -0.82
C VAL A 354 8.67 -14.67 -0.78
N LEU A 355 9.78 -13.95 -0.96
CA LEU A 355 9.76 -12.49 -1.12
C LEU A 355 9.97 -12.11 -2.58
N SER A 356 9.29 -11.06 -3.02
CA SER A 356 9.31 -10.69 -4.42
C SER A 356 8.99 -9.22 -4.66
N GLY A 357 9.47 -8.68 -5.78
CA GLY A 357 9.19 -7.31 -6.17
C GLY A 357 9.77 -6.96 -7.53
N ALA A 358 9.42 -5.77 -8.01
CA ALA A 358 9.93 -5.20 -9.25
C ALA A 358 10.45 -3.77 -9.01
N SER A 359 11.57 -3.41 -9.63
CA SER A 359 12.23 -2.10 -9.46
C SER A 359 12.42 -1.76 -7.97
N MET A 360 11.82 -0.69 -7.43
CA MET A 360 11.89 -0.37 -5.98
C MET A 360 11.56 -1.56 -5.07
N GLY A 361 10.59 -2.40 -5.45
CA GLY A 361 10.20 -3.58 -4.67
C GLY A 361 11.30 -4.64 -4.55
N THR A 362 12.26 -4.68 -5.49
CA THR A 362 13.40 -5.62 -5.38
C THR A 362 14.32 -5.24 -4.24
N PHE A 363 14.47 -3.93 -3.96
CA PHE A 363 15.31 -3.47 -2.87
C PHE A 363 14.71 -3.94 -1.53
N GLY A 364 13.40 -3.73 -1.32
CA GLY A 364 12.69 -4.25 -0.16
C GLY A 364 12.83 -5.78 -0.04
N SER A 365 12.61 -6.49 -1.15
CA SER A 365 12.74 -7.96 -1.16
C SER A 365 14.13 -8.45 -0.77
N LEU A 366 15.19 -7.83 -1.30
CA LEU A 366 16.58 -8.15 -0.97
C LEU A 366 16.92 -7.80 0.49
N TYR A 367 16.56 -6.58 0.90
CA TYR A 367 16.91 -6.03 2.21
C TYR A 367 16.23 -6.78 3.35
N TYR A 368 14.93 -7.08 3.22
CA TYR A 368 14.22 -7.87 4.22
C TYR A 368 14.47 -9.37 4.07
N GLY A 369 14.80 -9.83 2.86
CA GLY A 369 15.26 -11.19 2.62
C GLY A 369 16.50 -11.54 3.45
N SER A 370 17.44 -10.60 3.61
CA SER A 370 18.64 -10.84 4.42
C SER A 370 18.34 -10.95 5.93
N LYS A 371 17.15 -10.55 6.36
CA LYS A 371 16.67 -10.67 7.76
C LYS A 371 15.79 -11.90 7.98
N LEU A 372 15.04 -12.31 6.95
CA LEU A 372 14.01 -13.35 7.02
C LEU A 372 14.48 -14.71 6.49
N SER A 373 15.57 -14.75 5.71
CA SER A 373 16.11 -15.96 5.06
C SER A 373 15.02 -16.80 4.36
N PRO A 374 14.32 -16.24 3.35
CA PRO A 374 13.22 -16.91 2.67
C PRO A 374 13.71 -18.09 1.83
N HIS A 375 12.77 -18.98 1.48
CA HIS A 375 12.98 -20.05 0.49
C HIS A 375 13.36 -19.50 -0.88
N ALA A 376 12.73 -18.41 -1.32
CA ALA A 376 13.03 -17.80 -2.61
C ALA A 376 12.89 -16.28 -2.63
N LEU A 377 13.70 -15.66 -3.48
CA LEU A 377 13.65 -14.26 -3.87
C LEU A 377 13.38 -14.15 -5.38
N LEU A 378 12.26 -13.53 -5.76
CA LEU A 378 11.98 -13.22 -7.17
C LEU A 378 12.12 -11.73 -7.42
N LEU A 379 13.07 -11.36 -8.27
CA LEU A 379 13.48 -9.98 -8.49
C LEU A 379 13.35 -9.61 -9.96
N ALA A 380 12.57 -8.58 -10.27
CA ALA A 380 12.47 -8.01 -11.61
C ALA A 380 13.10 -6.62 -11.67
N LYS A 381 14.13 -6.45 -12.48
CA LYS A 381 14.89 -5.18 -12.64
C LYS A 381 15.48 -4.74 -11.30
N PRO A 382 16.44 -5.51 -10.74
CA PRO A 382 16.92 -5.27 -9.39
C PRO A 382 17.59 -3.91 -9.25
N LEU A 383 17.15 -3.16 -8.25
CA LEU A 383 17.85 -2.01 -7.68
C LEU A 383 18.46 -2.46 -6.35
N ALA A 384 19.78 -2.59 -6.29
CA ALA A 384 20.53 -3.06 -5.11
C ALA A 384 21.48 -1.99 -4.56
N ASN A 385 22.01 -1.13 -5.43
CA ASN A 385 22.96 -0.08 -5.06
C ASN A 385 22.29 1.30 -5.04
N MET A 386 21.46 1.58 -4.03
CA MET A 386 20.68 2.83 -3.99
C MET A 386 21.51 4.11 -3.92
N GLY A 387 22.71 4.06 -3.33
CA GLY A 387 23.66 5.16 -3.42
C GLY A 387 24.15 5.39 -4.85
N ASN A 388 24.38 4.31 -5.63
CA ASN A 388 24.74 4.45 -7.03
C ASN A 388 23.57 4.97 -7.87
N VAL A 389 22.33 4.57 -7.57
CA VAL A 389 21.14 5.15 -8.21
C VAL A 389 21.10 6.68 -8.02
N ALA A 390 21.37 7.15 -6.79
CA ALA A 390 21.47 8.59 -6.50
C ALA A 390 22.62 9.27 -7.26
N ARG A 391 23.81 8.63 -7.33
CA ARG A 391 24.95 9.12 -8.12
C ARG A 391 24.61 9.23 -9.62
N ASN A 392 23.91 8.23 -10.15
CA ASN A 392 23.60 8.09 -11.56
C ASN A 392 22.58 9.13 -12.05
N GLU A 393 21.82 9.75 -11.14
CA GLU A 393 20.91 10.85 -11.45
C GLU A 393 21.58 11.97 -12.23
N ARG A 394 22.81 12.32 -11.84
CA ARG A 394 23.57 13.40 -12.48
C ARG A 394 24.23 12.97 -13.79
N ILE A 395 24.52 11.69 -13.98
CA ILE A 395 25.57 11.22 -14.91
C ILE A 395 25.03 10.39 -16.07
N LEU A 396 24.12 9.45 -15.80
CA LEU A 396 23.82 8.38 -16.76
C LEU A 396 22.44 8.50 -17.43
N ARG A 397 21.48 9.17 -16.78
CA ARG A 397 20.08 9.01 -17.18
C ARG A 397 19.46 10.23 -17.86
N ALA A 398 19.10 10.05 -19.13
CA ALA A 398 18.18 10.96 -19.84
C ALA A 398 16.73 10.70 -19.39
N GLY A 399 16.30 11.36 -18.31
CA GLY A 399 14.95 11.25 -17.75
C GLY A 399 14.87 11.35 -16.23
N GLY A 400 15.99 11.14 -15.54
CA GLY A 400 16.12 11.31 -14.09
C GLY A 400 15.24 10.38 -13.22
N PHE A 401 15.52 10.45 -11.94
CA PHE A 401 14.88 9.87 -10.77
C PHE A 401 15.37 10.64 -9.53
N ALA A 402 15.14 11.96 -9.56
CA ALA A 402 15.60 12.91 -8.55
C ALA A 402 15.21 12.54 -7.11
N THR A 403 14.09 11.82 -6.92
CA THR A 403 13.71 11.28 -5.60
C THR A 403 14.80 10.40 -4.97
N SER A 404 15.73 9.83 -5.75
CA SER A 404 16.89 9.09 -5.19
C SER A 404 17.81 10.00 -4.37
N LEU A 405 17.92 11.29 -4.71
CA LEU A 405 18.66 12.28 -3.93
C LEU A 405 17.94 12.58 -2.61
N ASP A 406 16.60 12.71 -2.64
CA ASP A 406 15.80 12.92 -1.43
C ASP A 406 15.91 11.72 -0.48
N ILE A 407 15.94 10.49 -1.01
CA ILE A 407 16.16 9.26 -0.22
C ILE A 407 17.54 9.27 0.43
N LEU A 408 18.59 9.69 -0.30
CA LEU A 408 19.94 9.81 0.25
C LEU A 408 20.00 10.87 1.37
N MET A 409 19.43 12.06 1.12
CA MET A 409 19.31 13.13 2.12
C MET A 409 18.55 12.66 3.36
N LYS A 410 17.38 12.04 3.20
CA LYS A 410 16.57 11.53 4.32
C LYS A 410 17.35 10.58 5.23
N ASN A 411 18.23 9.75 4.67
CA ASN A 411 18.93 8.72 5.44
C ASN A 411 20.28 9.18 6.01
N TYR A 412 20.95 10.16 5.39
CA TYR A 412 22.34 10.54 5.72
C TYR A 412 22.58 12.04 5.85
N ASP A 413 21.56 12.87 5.64
CA ASP A 413 21.61 14.34 5.77
C ASP A 413 22.67 15.02 4.87
N ASN A 414 23.10 14.36 3.80
CA ASN A 414 24.01 14.93 2.80
C ASN A 414 24.01 14.10 1.49
N LEU A 415 24.66 14.65 0.45
CA LEU A 415 24.81 14.04 -0.88
C LEU A 415 26.27 13.71 -1.22
N SER A 416 27.13 13.48 -0.22
CA SER A 416 28.55 13.22 -0.46
C SER A 416 28.79 11.82 -1.02
N ASP A 417 29.98 11.59 -1.58
CA ASP A 417 30.39 10.25 -2.01
C ASP A 417 30.41 9.26 -0.84
N GLU A 418 30.74 9.72 0.38
CA GLU A 418 30.66 8.91 1.59
C GLU A 418 29.22 8.50 1.93
N ALA A 419 28.23 9.41 1.81
CA ALA A 419 26.82 9.04 2.01
C ALA A 419 26.34 8.04 0.96
N ILE A 420 26.76 8.20 -0.30
CA ILE A 420 26.49 7.23 -1.37
C ILE A 420 27.02 5.84 -1.00
N GLU A 421 28.27 5.77 -0.54
CA GLU A 421 28.86 4.51 -0.09
C GLU A 421 28.14 3.94 1.14
N GLN A 422 27.79 4.78 2.11
CA GLN A 422 27.04 4.36 3.30
C GLN A 422 25.67 3.78 2.94
N LEU A 423 24.94 4.38 1.99
CA LEU A 423 23.65 3.87 1.54
C LEU A 423 23.78 2.51 0.85
N ASN A 424 24.80 2.32 0.01
CA ASN A 424 25.08 1.01 -0.58
C ASN A 424 25.46 -0.03 0.49
N ASN A 425 26.37 0.32 1.40
CA ASN A 425 26.84 -0.57 2.46
C ASN A 425 25.71 -0.97 3.41
N ARG A 426 24.70 -0.12 3.61
CA ARG A 426 23.52 -0.47 4.41
C ARG A 426 22.82 -1.74 3.91
N MET A 427 22.73 -1.94 2.59
CA MET A 427 22.26 -3.19 2.00
C MET A 427 23.31 -4.30 2.13
N TRP A 428 24.53 -4.03 1.67
CA TRP A 428 25.55 -5.08 1.53
C TRP A 428 26.07 -5.62 2.86
N ASP A 429 26.17 -4.82 3.92
CA ASP A 429 26.56 -5.28 5.25
C ASP A 429 25.57 -6.33 5.80
N ARG A 430 24.28 -6.14 5.50
CA ARG A 430 23.21 -7.07 5.88
C ARG A 430 23.22 -8.30 4.97
N PHE A 431 23.34 -8.08 3.67
CA PHE A 431 23.36 -9.15 2.66
C PHE A 431 24.54 -10.11 2.87
N ASP A 432 25.74 -9.58 3.11
CA ASP A 432 26.96 -10.38 3.31
C ASP A 432 26.95 -11.17 4.62
N SER A 433 26.19 -10.69 5.60
CA SER A 433 26.03 -11.35 6.91
C SER A 433 24.94 -12.42 6.91
N ALA A 434 24.08 -12.45 5.89
CA ALA A 434 22.94 -13.36 5.82
C ALA A 434 23.34 -14.75 5.29
N ASP A 435 22.65 -15.78 5.76
CA ASP A 435 22.78 -17.13 5.22
C ASP A 435 21.77 -17.37 4.10
N TRP A 436 22.29 -17.51 2.88
CA TRP A 436 21.53 -17.77 1.66
C TRP A 436 21.63 -19.23 1.20
N SER A 437 22.20 -20.12 2.01
CA SER A 437 22.48 -21.52 1.62
C SER A 437 21.24 -22.31 1.22
N GLN A 438 20.04 -21.88 1.63
CA GLN A 438 18.75 -22.50 1.31
C GLN A 438 17.82 -21.57 0.51
N THR A 439 18.32 -20.45 -0.01
CA THR A 439 17.51 -19.47 -0.74
C THR A 439 17.74 -19.59 -2.24
N LYS A 440 16.66 -19.60 -3.02
CA LYS A 440 16.71 -19.49 -4.49
C LYS A 440 16.60 -18.04 -4.93
N PHE A 441 17.55 -17.55 -5.72
CA PHE A 441 17.49 -16.23 -6.35
C PHE A 441 17.02 -16.38 -7.80
N ILE A 442 15.87 -15.79 -8.13
CA ILE A 442 15.30 -15.80 -9.47
C ILE A 442 15.22 -14.36 -9.97
N ILE A 443 16.11 -14.01 -10.90
CA ILE A 443 16.38 -12.61 -11.23
C ILE A 443 16.20 -12.36 -12.73
N SER A 444 15.35 -11.42 -13.08
CA SER A 444 15.33 -10.80 -14.40
C SER A 444 15.96 -9.43 -14.33
N TYR A 445 16.89 -9.15 -15.23
CA TYR A 445 17.63 -7.90 -15.25
C TYR A 445 17.78 -7.38 -16.67
N LEU A 446 18.18 -6.13 -16.78
CA LEU A 446 18.36 -5.43 -18.04
C LEU A 446 19.84 -5.14 -18.26
N TYR A 447 20.35 -5.40 -19.47
CA TYR A 447 21.77 -5.22 -19.77
C TYR A 447 22.19 -3.75 -19.79
N GLU A 448 21.27 -2.87 -20.17
CA GLU A 448 21.49 -1.43 -20.27
C GLU A 448 20.71 -0.65 -19.20
N ASP A 449 20.52 -1.27 -18.02
CA ASP A 449 19.85 -0.62 -16.89
C ASP A 449 20.53 0.71 -16.54
N ASP A 450 19.78 1.79 -16.61
CA ASP A 450 20.25 3.16 -16.45
C ASP A 450 19.96 3.74 -15.05
N TYR A 451 19.41 2.93 -14.14
CA TYR A 451 19.32 3.24 -12.70
C TYR A 451 20.49 2.61 -11.95
N ASP A 452 20.61 1.28 -12.04
CA ASP A 452 21.61 0.49 -11.33
C ASP A 452 22.27 -0.52 -12.29
N PRO A 453 23.21 -0.07 -13.15
CA PRO A 453 23.87 -0.92 -14.13
C PRO A 453 24.59 -2.13 -13.51
N ASP A 454 25.01 -1.99 -12.24
CA ASP A 454 25.75 -3.00 -11.49
C ASP A 454 24.83 -3.84 -10.60
N GLY A 455 23.51 -3.62 -10.56
CA GLY A 455 22.61 -4.28 -9.61
C GLY A 455 22.69 -5.80 -9.62
N TYR A 456 22.54 -6.44 -10.79
CA TYR A 456 22.68 -7.90 -10.91
C TYR A 456 24.13 -8.40 -10.70
N PRO A 457 25.16 -7.80 -11.34
CA PRO A 457 26.56 -8.13 -11.05
C PRO A 457 26.94 -8.04 -9.56
N SER A 458 26.49 -7.01 -8.85
CA SER A 458 26.74 -6.83 -7.41
C SER A 458 26.13 -7.97 -6.62
N ILE A 459 24.85 -8.31 -6.85
CA ILE A 459 24.20 -9.47 -6.19
C ILE A 459 25.04 -10.73 -6.36
N LEU A 460 25.52 -11.03 -7.58
CA LEU A 460 26.35 -12.22 -7.83
C LEU A 460 27.69 -12.18 -7.11
N SER A 461 28.35 -11.02 -7.06
CA SER A 461 29.66 -10.86 -6.41
C SER A 461 29.61 -10.97 -4.88
N HIS A 462 28.50 -10.55 -4.28
CA HIS A 462 28.27 -10.59 -2.84
C HIS A 462 27.74 -11.95 -2.37
N LEU A 463 27.18 -12.76 -3.27
CA LEU A 463 26.69 -14.10 -2.99
C LEU A 463 27.83 -15.09 -2.71
N LYS A 464 28.11 -15.31 -1.42
CA LYS A 464 29.21 -16.16 -0.93
C LYS A 464 28.76 -17.50 -0.31
N SER A 465 27.45 -17.69 -0.09
CA SER A 465 26.91 -18.88 0.59
C SER A 465 27.03 -20.15 -0.28
N SER A 466 27.56 -21.22 0.29
CA SER A 466 27.54 -22.53 -0.38
C SER A 466 26.12 -23.10 -0.40
N GLY A 467 25.67 -23.60 -1.54
CA GLY A 467 24.35 -24.23 -1.70
C GLY A 467 23.27 -23.30 -2.26
N VAL A 468 23.54 -22.00 -2.36
CA VAL A 468 22.63 -21.03 -2.99
C VAL A 468 22.39 -21.34 -4.48
N GLU A 469 21.14 -21.23 -4.91
CA GLU A 469 20.76 -21.36 -6.32
C GLU A 469 20.47 -19.98 -6.93
N VAL A 470 21.00 -19.72 -8.12
CA VAL A 470 20.77 -18.45 -8.83
C VAL A 470 20.36 -18.71 -10.27
N TYR A 471 19.18 -18.20 -10.64
CA TYR A 471 18.59 -18.24 -11.97
C TYR A 471 18.49 -16.82 -12.52
N GLY A 472 19.38 -16.46 -13.44
CA GLY A 472 19.40 -15.13 -14.06
C GLY A 472 18.91 -15.15 -15.51
N LYS A 473 18.02 -14.20 -15.87
CA LYS A 473 17.66 -13.92 -17.26
C LYS A 473 17.85 -12.44 -17.60
N GLY A 474 18.86 -12.16 -18.42
CA GLY A 474 19.08 -10.83 -18.98
C GLY A 474 18.17 -10.54 -20.17
N SER A 475 17.83 -9.27 -20.36
CA SER A 475 17.15 -8.74 -21.55
C SER A 475 17.75 -7.40 -21.92
N HIS A 476 17.71 -7.04 -23.21
CA HIS A 476 18.16 -5.70 -23.62
C HIS A 476 17.14 -4.62 -23.25
N GLY A 477 17.57 -3.38 -23.11
CA GLY A 477 16.75 -2.21 -22.79
C GLY A 477 17.21 -1.47 -21.54
N ARG A 478 16.86 -0.20 -21.45
CA ARG A 478 16.97 0.61 -20.23
C ARG A 478 15.91 0.22 -19.21
N HIS A 479 16.00 0.72 -17.98
CA HIS A 479 15.18 0.23 -16.86
C HIS A 479 13.66 0.30 -17.13
N THR A 480 13.19 1.24 -17.96
CA THR A 480 11.77 1.37 -18.32
C THR A 480 11.37 0.60 -19.59
N ASP A 481 12.33 0.09 -20.34
CA ASP A 481 12.11 -0.72 -21.54
C ASP A 481 11.70 -2.16 -21.18
N ASN A 482 11.12 -2.87 -22.16
CA ASN A 482 10.80 -4.30 -22.11
C ASN A 482 10.02 -4.79 -20.87
N SER A 483 9.33 -3.88 -20.18
CA SER A 483 8.61 -4.16 -18.93
C SER A 483 7.60 -5.30 -19.06
N ALA A 484 6.87 -5.38 -20.19
CA ALA A 484 5.90 -6.44 -20.42
C ALA A 484 6.56 -7.84 -20.45
N ASN A 485 7.70 -7.98 -21.14
CA ASN A 485 8.41 -9.25 -21.26
C ASN A 485 9.08 -9.67 -19.95
N VAL A 486 9.67 -8.69 -19.24
CA VAL A 486 10.27 -8.92 -17.91
C VAL A 486 9.19 -9.40 -16.93
N MET A 487 8.04 -8.72 -16.86
CA MET A 487 6.96 -9.11 -15.97
C MET A 487 6.29 -10.43 -16.37
N ALA A 488 6.20 -10.74 -17.67
CA ALA A 488 5.70 -12.04 -18.13
C ALA A 488 6.64 -13.18 -17.69
N TRP A 489 7.95 -12.99 -17.80
CA TRP A 489 8.92 -13.96 -17.31
C TRP A 489 8.88 -14.09 -15.78
N PHE A 490 8.83 -12.98 -15.05
CA PHE A 490 8.67 -12.96 -13.59
C PHE A 490 7.47 -13.81 -13.15
N LYS A 491 6.29 -13.59 -13.76
CA LYS A 491 5.07 -14.38 -13.47
C LYS A 491 5.24 -15.86 -13.81
N SER A 492 5.88 -16.17 -14.94
CA SER A 492 6.17 -17.55 -15.33
C SER A 492 7.08 -18.23 -14.32
N GLN A 493 8.12 -17.56 -13.82
CA GLN A 493 8.99 -18.16 -12.81
C GLN A 493 8.31 -18.32 -11.46
N TYR A 494 7.41 -17.39 -11.09
CA TYR A 494 6.58 -17.57 -9.91
C TYR A 494 5.74 -18.85 -10.01
N ASN A 495 5.06 -19.07 -11.16
CA ASN A 495 4.30 -20.30 -11.38
C ASN A 495 5.19 -21.55 -11.35
N ASN A 496 6.38 -21.50 -11.96
CA ASN A 496 7.32 -22.63 -11.90
C ASN A 496 7.75 -22.93 -10.47
N LEU A 497 8.09 -21.90 -9.68
CA LEU A 497 8.45 -22.06 -8.27
C LEU A 497 7.30 -22.71 -7.47
N LEU A 498 6.07 -22.21 -7.64
CA LEU A 498 4.89 -22.76 -6.97
C LEU A 498 4.64 -24.22 -7.37
N HIS A 499 4.87 -24.56 -8.64
CA HIS A 499 4.72 -25.91 -9.15
C HIS A 499 5.79 -26.85 -8.61
N ASP A 500 7.06 -26.49 -8.79
CA ASP A 500 8.22 -27.35 -8.55
C ASP A 500 8.46 -27.56 -7.05
N ASP A 501 8.29 -26.50 -6.24
CA ASP A 501 8.66 -26.53 -4.82
C ASP A 501 7.46 -26.70 -3.88
N PHE A 502 6.25 -26.29 -4.30
CA PHE A 502 5.05 -26.31 -3.46
C PHE A 502 3.90 -27.16 -4.02
N SER A 503 4.10 -27.86 -5.14
CA SER A 503 3.12 -28.75 -5.78
C SER A 503 1.79 -28.05 -6.14
N ARG A 504 1.88 -26.83 -6.67
CA ARG A 504 0.72 -26.00 -7.06
C ARG A 504 0.47 -25.94 -8.56
#